data_AF-A0A3E0KC52-F1
#
_entry.id   AF-A0A3E0KC52-F1
#
_cell.length_a   1.000
_cell.length_b   1.000
_cell.length_c   1.000
_cell.angle_alpha   90.00
_cell.angle_beta   90.00
_cell.angle_gamma   90.00
#
_symmetry.space_group_name_H-M   'P 1'
#
loop_
_entity.id
_entity.type
_entity.pdbx_description
1 polymer ?
#
loop_
_entity_poly.entity_id
_entity_poly.type
_entity_poly.pdbx_seq_one_letter_code
_entity_poly.pdbx_strand_id
1 'polypeptide(L)'
;MQIEIRGIERLSFRERQVVALKETGHSNQEIARRLNVSLTTVATLYSRAKAKGYQVVLVISGDPLNLYGGNDGDMTERPPEPDGPAGAGEGPDPGGTAESE
;
A
#
# COMPACT_ATOMS: atom_id res chain seq x y z
N MET A 1 -0.42 10.29 -8.77
CA MET A 1 0.96 10.21 -8.24
C MET A 1 1.12 11.31 -7.20
N GLN A 2 1.44 10.95 -5.97
CA GLN A 2 1.49 11.87 -4.83
C GLN A 2 2.87 11.79 -4.16
N ILE A 3 3.46 12.95 -3.86
CA ILE A 3 4.75 13.05 -3.17
C ILE A 3 4.49 13.62 -1.77
N GLU A 4 5.02 12.96 -0.76
CA GLU A 4 4.95 13.39 0.63
C GLU A 4 6.35 13.62 1.20
N ILE A 5 6.49 14.61 2.08
CA ILE A 5 7.71 14.86 2.85
C ILE A 5 7.41 14.55 4.31
N ARG A 6 7.97 13.44 4.82
CA ARG A 6 7.87 13.04 6.25
C ARG A 6 8.99 13.67 7.06
N GLY A 7 8.77 13.89 8.36
CA GLY A 7 9.75 14.55 9.23
C GLY A 7 9.85 16.07 9.00
N ILE A 8 8.84 16.65 8.34
CA ILE A 8 8.77 18.08 7.98
C ILE A 8 8.70 18.99 9.22
N GLU A 9 8.20 18.48 10.34
CA GLU A 9 8.10 19.16 11.63
C GLU A 9 9.46 19.46 12.25
N ARG A 10 10.50 18.67 11.92
CA ARG A 10 11.88 18.88 12.38
C ARG A 10 12.59 19.99 11.59
N LEU A 11 12.05 20.34 10.41
CA LEU A 11 12.61 21.33 9.52
C LEU A 11 12.13 22.74 9.89
N SER A 12 13.05 23.70 9.89
CA SER A 12 12.72 25.12 9.91
C SER A 12 11.99 25.52 8.64
N PHE A 13 11.27 26.64 8.68
CA PHE A 13 10.51 27.14 7.54
C PHE A 13 11.36 27.28 6.26
N ARG A 14 12.59 27.82 6.38
CA ARG A 14 13.51 27.97 5.24
C ARG A 14 14.01 26.63 4.71
N GLU A 15 14.29 25.67 5.58
CA GLU A 15 14.66 24.30 5.17
C GLU A 15 13.51 23.64 4.40
N ARG A 16 12.27 23.77 4.88
CA ARG A 16 11.08 23.23 4.19
C ARG A 16 10.93 23.77 2.78
N GLN A 17 11.09 25.09 2.61
CA GLN A 17 11.03 25.73 1.30
C GLN A 17 12.10 25.18 0.34
N VAL A 18 13.35 25.06 0.83
CA VAL A 18 14.45 24.53 0.02
C VAL A 18 14.22 23.07 -0.36
N VAL A 19 13.82 22.22 0.60
CA VAL A 19 13.54 20.81 0.33
C VAL A 19 12.39 20.66 -0.66
N ALA A 20 11.25 21.31 -0.44
CA ALA A 20 10.10 21.21 -1.35
C ALA A 20 10.47 21.59 -2.79
N LEU A 21 11.23 22.68 -2.98
CA LEU A 21 11.67 23.08 -4.32
C LEU A 21 12.69 22.10 -4.92
N LYS A 22 13.60 21.56 -4.11
CA LYS A 22 14.64 20.63 -4.56
C LYS A 22 14.06 19.29 -5.00
N GLU A 23 13.16 18.73 -4.20
CA GLU A 23 12.52 17.43 -4.48
C GLU A 23 11.47 17.51 -5.60
N THR A 24 11.01 18.72 -5.93
CA THR A 24 10.17 18.99 -7.12
C THR A 24 10.98 19.34 -8.37
N GLY A 25 12.31 19.23 -8.33
CA GLY A 25 13.18 19.30 -9.51
C GLY A 25 13.87 20.64 -9.78
N HIS A 26 13.79 21.62 -8.88
CA HIS A 26 14.46 22.91 -9.09
C HIS A 26 15.97 22.84 -8.82
N SER A 27 16.73 23.54 -9.64
CA SER A 27 18.17 23.71 -9.45
C SER A 27 18.48 24.63 -8.26
N ASN A 28 19.67 24.52 -7.68
CA ASN A 28 20.07 25.37 -6.55
C ASN A 28 20.09 26.86 -6.95
N GLN A 29 20.41 27.18 -8.21
CA GLN A 29 20.41 28.56 -8.74
C GLN A 29 19.00 29.15 -8.85
N GLU A 30 18.01 28.35 -9.26
CA GLU A 30 16.61 28.79 -9.29
C GLU A 30 16.06 28.99 -7.87
N ILE A 31 16.38 28.08 -6.94
CA ILE A 31 15.98 28.18 -5.54
C ILE A 31 16.58 29.44 -4.91
N ALA A 32 17.87 29.69 -5.12
CA ALA A 32 18.57 30.88 -4.63
C ALA A 32 17.89 32.18 -5.11
N ARG A 33 17.58 32.26 -6.41
CA ARG A 33 16.86 33.40 -7.01
C ARG A 33 15.45 33.56 -6.44
N ARG A 34 14.67 32.47 -6.33
CA ARG A 34 13.29 32.52 -5.84
C ARG A 34 13.18 32.88 -4.36
N LEU A 35 14.09 32.37 -3.53
CA LEU A 35 14.07 32.60 -2.09
C LEU A 35 14.87 33.84 -1.65
N ASN A 36 15.50 34.53 -2.61
CA ASN A 36 16.39 35.67 -2.43
C ASN A 36 17.50 35.39 -1.40
N VAL A 37 18.23 34.29 -1.59
CA VAL A 37 19.35 33.85 -0.75
C VAL A 37 20.53 33.43 -1.63
N SER A 38 21.73 33.35 -1.05
CA SER A 38 22.90 32.85 -1.78
C SER A 38 22.81 31.35 -2.07
N LEU A 39 23.53 30.90 -3.10
CA LEU A 39 23.71 29.47 -3.42
C LEU A 39 24.25 28.68 -2.22
N THR A 40 25.21 29.25 -1.49
CA THR A 40 25.78 28.65 -0.28
C THR A 40 24.72 28.47 0.79
N THR A 41 23.83 29.45 0.99
CA THR A 41 22.72 29.34 1.95
C THR A 41 21.77 28.22 1.56
N VAL A 42 21.45 28.05 0.27
CA VAL A 42 20.63 26.92 -0.20
C VAL A 42 21.29 25.59 0.14
N ALA A 43 22.58 25.43 -0.18
CA ALA A 43 23.34 24.22 0.13
C ALA A 43 23.35 23.92 1.63
N THR A 44 23.61 24.92 2.48
CA THR A 44 23.64 24.77 3.94
C THR A 44 22.27 24.41 4.52
N LEU A 45 21.18 25.00 4.01
CA LEU A 45 19.83 24.65 4.44
C LEU A 45 19.47 23.22 4.01
N TYR A 46 19.81 22.83 2.79
CA TYR A 46 19.54 21.49 2.30
C TYR A 46 20.31 20.40 3.07
N SER A 47 21.60 20.62 3.33
CA SER A 47 22.43 19.70 4.14
C SER A 47 21.92 19.57 5.58
N ARG A 48 21.52 20.68 6.22
CA ARG A 48 20.92 20.64 7.56
C ARG A 48 19.59 19.89 7.57
N ALA A 49 18.76 20.10 6.56
CA ALA A 49 17.52 19.34 6.41
C ALA A 49 17.80 17.84 6.32
N LYS A 50 18.75 17.42 5.48
CA LYS A 50 19.15 16.00 5.35
C LYS A 50 19.64 15.41 6.67
N ALA A 51 20.45 16.15 7.42
CA ALA A 51 20.94 15.71 8.73
C ALA A 51 19.81 15.48 9.76
N LYS A 52 18.67 16.16 9.62
CA LYS A 52 17.49 15.96 10.47
C LYS A 52 16.66 14.72 10.09
N GLY A 53 16.97 14.11 8.95
CA GLY A 53 16.37 12.84 8.52
C GLY A 53 14.94 12.95 8.01
N TYR A 54 14.61 13.98 7.21
CA TYR A 54 13.34 13.98 6.46
C TYR A 54 13.34 12.86 5.42
N GLN A 55 12.16 12.39 5.03
CA GLN A 55 11.99 11.34 4.02
C GLN A 55 11.09 11.84 2.90
N VAL A 56 11.44 11.51 1.66
CA VAL A 56 10.58 11.72 0.50
C VAL A 56 9.89 10.41 0.20
N VAL A 57 8.56 10.40 0.27
CA VAL A 57 7.75 9.21 0.03
C VAL A 57 6.93 9.43 -1.23
N LEU A 58 7.04 8.49 -2.16
CA LEU A 58 6.19 8.42 -3.33
C LEU A 58 5.00 7.51 -3.02
N VAL A 59 3.80 8.07 -3.02
CA VAL A 59 2.56 7.32 -2.84
C VAL A 59 1.95 7.05 -4.21
N ILE A 60 1.78 5.76 -4.51
CA ILE A 60 1.15 5.30 -5.73
C ILE A 60 0.01 4.35 -5.34
N SER A 61 -1.20 4.65 -5.82
CA SER A 61 -2.39 3.84 -5.58
C SER A 61 -2.46 2.68 -6.57
N GLY A 62 -2.94 1.51 -6.13
CA GLY A 62 -3.06 0.29 -6.95
C GLY A 62 -1.76 -0.51 -7.04
N ASP A 63 -1.60 -1.31 -8.10
CA ASP A 63 -0.33 -1.96 -8.46
C ASP A 63 0.30 -1.28 -9.68
N PRO A 64 1.04 -0.18 -9.49
CA PRO A 64 1.61 0.59 -10.59
C PRO A 64 2.81 -0.06 -11.26
N LEU A 65 3.46 -1.01 -10.58
CA LEU A 65 4.63 -1.67 -11.12
C LEU A 65 4.24 -2.98 -11.81
N ASN A 66 3.02 -3.51 -11.55
CA ASN A 66 2.48 -4.76 -12.12
C ASN A 66 3.51 -5.91 -12.05
N LEU A 67 4.34 -5.91 -11.00
CA LEU A 67 5.49 -6.82 -10.87
C LEU A 67 5.03 -8.20 -10.40
N TYR A 68 3.86 -8.27 -9.79
CA TYR A 68 3.18 -9.49 -9.40
C TYR A 68 1.99 -9.64 -10.34
N GLY A 69 2.28 -9.97 -11.60
CA GLY A 69 1.31 -10.02 -12.69
C GLY A 69 -0.02 -10.63 -12.24
N GLY A 70 -1.10 -9.94 -12.58
CA GLY A 70 -2.46 -10.26 -12.15
C GLY A 70 -2.76 -11.74 -12.18
N ASN A 71 -2.78 -12.36 -11.00
CA ASN A 71 -3.59 -13.53 -10.78
C ASN A 71 -4.98 -13.07 -10.35
N ASP A 72 -5.67 -12.42 -11.28
CA ASP A 72 -7.14 -12.42 -11.33
C ASP A 72 -7.62 -13.78 -11.89
N GLY A 73 -6.85 -14.85 -11.67
CA GLY A 73 -7.16 -16.24 -11.93
C GLY A 73 -7.70 -16.88 -10.66
N ASP A 74 -8.99 -16.66 -10.44
CA ASP A 74 -9.90 -17.67 -9.93
C ASP A 74 -9.52 -18.36 -8.60
N MET A 75 -9.59 -17.63 -7.48
CA MET A 75 -9.80 -18.26 -6.17
C MET A 75 -11.29 -18.56 -5.93
N THR A 76 -11.95 -19.13 -6.95
CA THR A 76 -13.28 -19.74 -6.82
C THR A 76 -13.17 -21.24 -7.04
N GLU A 77 -12.16 -21.89 -6.47
CA GLU A 77 -12.18 -23.34 -6.30
C GLU A 77 -13.21 -23.66 -5.20
N ARG A 78 -14.49 -23.61 -5.58
CA ARG A 78 -15.56 -24.20 -4.79
C ARG A 78 -15.22 -25.69 -4.72
N PRO A 79 -15.07 -26.28 -3.53
CA PRO A 79 -14.79 -27.71 -3.42
C PRO A 79 -15.84 -28.48 -4.24
N PRO A 80 -15.46 -29.55 -4.96
CA PRO A 80 -16.46 -30.37 -5.64
C PRO A 80 -17.49 -30.82 -4.62
N GLU A 81 -18.77 -30.54 -4.91
CA GLU A 81 -19.86 -31.04 -4.08
C GLU A 81 -19.76 -32.56 -4.04
N PRO A 82 -19.92 -33.20 -2.87
CA PRO A 82 -19.84 -34.65 -2.80
C PRO A 82 -20.90 -35.25 -3.72
N ASP A 83 -20.46 -36.08 -4.67
CA ASP A 83 -21.31 -36.87 -5.54
C ASP A 83 -22.19 -37.79 -4.66
N GLY A 84 -23.40 -37.33 -4.34
CA GLY A 84 -24.51 -38.24 -4.09
C GLY A 84 -25.04 -38.74 -5.44
N PRO A 85 -25.61 -39.96 -5.57
CA PRO A 85 -26.18 -40.76 -4.48
C PRO A 85 -25.67 -42.21 -4.48
N ALA A 86 -25.16 -42.68 -3.35
CA ALA A 86 -25.13 -44.12 -3.08
C ALA A 86 -26.50 -44.51 -2.49
N GLY A 87 -27.44 -44.82 -3.39
CA GLY A 87 -28.61 -45.59 -3.01
C GLY A 87 -28.21 -47.00 -2.56
N ALA A 88 -29.12 -47.58 -1.76
CA ALA A 88 -29.25 -48.99 -1.35
C ALA A 88 -28.66 -49.36 0.01
N GLY A 89 -29.59 -49.60 0.94
CA GLY A 89 -29.35 -50.17 2.26
C GLY A 89 -30.59 -50.07 3.13
N GLU A 90 -31.69 -50.71 2.71
CA GLU A 90 -32.82 -51.06 3.57
C GLU A 90 -32.30 -51.62 4.90
N GLY A 91 -32.46 -50.84 5.97
CA GLY A 91 -32.47 -51.34 7.35
C GLY A 91 -33.93 -51.57 7.74
N PRO A 92 -34.26 -52.70 8.38
CA PRO A 92 -35.65 -53.09 8.56
C PRO A 92 -36.38 -52.14 9.50
N ASP A 93 -37.58 -51.78 9.07
CA ASP A 93 -38.63 -51.11 9.81
C ASP A 93 -39.04 -51.97 11.02
N PRO A 94 -38.88 -51.54 12.28
CA PRO A 94 -39.61 -52.15 13.39
C PRO A 94 -40.99 -51.50 13.47
N GLY A 95 -41.80 -51.74 12.44
CA GLY A 95 -43.24 -51.54 12.47
C GLY A 95 -43.85 -52.55 13.43
N GLY A 96 -44.53 -52.05 14.46
CA GLY A 96 -45.11 -52.86 15.52
C GLY A 96 -46.36 -53.66 15.14
N THR A 97 -46.92 -54.25 16.20
CA THR A 97 -48.24 -54.88 16.38
C THR A 97 -48.33 -56.42 16.29
N ALA A 98 -48.66 -57.00 17.45
CA ALA A 98 -49.53 -58.16 17.70
C ALA A 98 -49.56 -58.29 19.25
N GLU A 99 -50.58 -57.84 19.98
CA GLU A 99 -51.92 -58.46 20.12
C GLU A 99 -51.89 -59.99 20.07
N SER A 100 -52.10 -60.60 21.24
CA SER A 100 -52.60 -61.97 21.59
C SER A 100 -52.01 -62.28 22.98
N GLU A 101 -52.71 -62.77 24.00
CA GLU A 101 -54.03 -63.36 24.20
C GLU A 101 -54.36 -63.29 25.71
#